data_AF-A0A6G0FHK6-F1
#
_entry.id   AF-A0A6G0FHK6-F1
#
_cell.length_a   1.000
_cell.length_b   1.000
_cell.length_c   1.000
_cell.angle_alpha   90.00
_cell.angle_beta   90.00
_cell.angle_gamma   90.00
#
_symmetry.space_group_name_H-M   'P 1'
#
loop_
_entity.id
_entity.type
_entity.pdbx_description
1 polymer ?
#
loop_
_entity_poly.entity_id
_entity_poly.type
_entity_poly.pdbx_seq_one_letter_code
_entity_poly.pdbx_strand_id
1 'polypeptide(L)'
;MAWYHAFTRRGPLPTPSQPPADEPPSLTAAAAAVASPRTELIRSTDVWQDEAWTYYDSLGEFRYAADWESNMLSRVRFYAAKLEPGADEPVRADAGTAVDLMTQFAGGVAGQAQIMAGLGTQLSVPGEGYLIVENVNGVEKWSVRSIDEVRAARGKYEVIDENSPRTGNIWRPLAADSMAPIRVWRPNKRYHHLADSPARAARTTMRELELVNRHIVAQYLSRLASAGVWLVPDEITFPVREEFADAPDPFMAEWIEIAAEAIRTPGTASAVVPIPIKVPAEYVDRIKHLDFTLKIDDKIIEKRDSAIKRLASQLNVPPEVLLGMGDLNHWNAWAVDETSLKVNIAPDAELIAAALTTNYLQPRLKASRVEDWAKWVVWYDMSELTLRPDRSDNAIQLYDRMEINGDALRRETGFEDADKPTDDELKEQALKVIIKTLPSGAGSALSTLIGEPVEIQPVAAQAPGQAPRGRAPEPEPEPAERGAPATSADGPPGQEARQAAAAARQERMVQQAQALHAVRFATGRPPELLHPALCSQHAWSCPFTHAALKLHSLPRPGASGVYEARLDAFGRFTIGKHSPLMDVSGFFSTTRSSHGHAHSRR
;
A
#
# COMPACT_ATOMS: atom_id res chain seq x y z
N MET A 1 33.34 -79.48 -8.85
CA MET A 1 34.78 -79.22 -8.75
C MET A 1 35.48 -80.17 -9.71
N ALA A 2 36.44 -79.78 -10.53
CA ALA A 2 37.11 -78.50 -10.66
C ALA A 2 38.22 -78.67 -11.70
N TRP A 3 38.33 -77.72 -12.63
CA TRP A 3 39.60 -77.11 -13.05
C TRP A 3 40.47 -77.95 -14.01
N TYR A 4 41.08 -77.46 -15.09
CA TYR A 4 41.23 -76.14 -15.68
C TYR A 4 41.88 -76.35 -17.08
N HIS A 5 41.80 -75.35 -17.96
CA HIS A 5 42.55 -75.16 -19.23
C HIS A 5 42.00 -75.79 -20.53
N ALA A 6 41.15 -75.01 -21.20
CA ALA A 6 41.13 -74.91 -22.66
C ALA A 6 40.77 -73.48 -23.09
N PHE A 7 41.59 -72.50 -22.69
CA PHE A 7 41.56 -71.16 -23.28
C PHE A 7 42.39 -71.18 -24.56
N THR A 8 41.74 -71.16 -25.72
CA THR A 8 42.04 -70.26 -26.85
C THR A 8 41.18 -70.67 -28.05
N ARG A 9 40.15 -69.86 -28.35
CA ARG A 9 39.63 -69.48 -29.68
C ARG A 9 38.16 -69.04 -29.56
N ARG A 10 37.91 -67.72 -29.59
CA ARG A 10 36.64 -67.14 -30.07
C ARG A 10 36.95 -65.91 -30.90
N GLY A 11 36.30 -65.81 -32.05
CA GLY A 11 36.48 -64.80 -33.10
C GLY A 11 35.95 -63.41 -32.73
N PRO A 12 36.03 -62.44 -33.67
CA PRO A 12 35.76 -61.03 -33.40
C PRO A 12 34.27 -60.80 -33.07
N LEU A 13 34.03 -60.01 -32.02
CA LEU A 13 32.69 -59.59 -31.60
C LEU A 13 32.14 -58.50 -32.56
N PRO A 14 30.83 -58.49 -32.84
CA PRO A 14 30.21 -57.46 -33.66
C PRO A 14 30.19 -56.10 -32.94
N THR A 15 30.43 -55.04 -33.69
CA THR A 15 30.43 -53.65 -33.23
C THR A 15 29.05 -53.25 -32.72
N PRO A 16 28.91 -52.64 -31.53
CA PRO A 16 27.62 -52.18 -31.03
C PRO A 16 27.12 -50.97 -31.83
N SER A 17 25.91 -51.07 -32.37
CA SER A 17 25.15 -49.96 -32.94
C SER A 17 24.93 -48.89 -31.87
N GLN A 18 25.31 -47.64 -32.16
CA GLN A 18 24.98 -46.49 -31.31
C GLN A 18 23.45 -46.38 -31.18
N PRO A 19 22.90 -46.24 -29.96
CA PRO A 19 21.50 -45.91 -29.78
C PRO A 19 21.24 -44.49 -30.33
N PRO A 20 20.00 -44.20 -30.79
CA PRO A 20 19.63 -42.86 -31.23
C PRO A 20 19.85 -41.85 -30.10
N ALA A 21 20.27 -40.63 -30.45
CA ALA A 21 20.48 -39.55 -29.50
C ALA A 21 19.20 -39.31 -28.68
N ASP A 22 19.34 -39.39 -27.35
CA ASP A 22 18.27 -39.12 -26.38
C ASP A 22 17.68 -37.72 -26.65
N GLU A 23 16.41 -37.68 -27.02
CA GLU A 23 15.59 -36.47 -26.85
C GLU A 23 15.57 -36.12 -25.35
N PRO A 24 15.65 -34.83 -24.98
CA PRO A 24 15.59 -34.45 -23.57
C PRO A 24 14.27 -34.95 -22.96
N PRO A 25 14.30 -35.62 -21.80
CA PRO A 25 13.09 -36.12 -21.15
C PRO A 25 12.12 -34.95 -20.93
N SER A 26 10.84 -35.18 -21.22
CA SER A 26 9.80 -34.15 -21.06
C SER A 26 9.84 -33.57 -19.65
N LEU A 27 9.90 -32.24 -19.53
CA LEU A 27 10.02 -31.47 -18.28
C LEU A 27 8.98 -31.85 -17.21
N THR A 28 7.88 -32.47 -17.61
CA THR A 28 6.78 -32.93 -16.75
C THR A 28 7.05 -34.25 -16.01
N ALA A 29 8.07 -35.02 -16.39
CA ALA A 29 8.27 -36.40 -15.89
C ALA A 29 9.31 -36.55 -14.76
N ALA A 30 10.00 -35.48 -14.38
CA ALA A 30 11.09 -35.54 -13.39
C ALA A 30 10.65 -35.16 -11.96
N ALA A 31 9.47 -35.61 -11.52
CA ALA A 31 9.17 -35.63 -10.10
C ALA A 31 9.94 -36.81 -9.47
N ALA A 32 10.92 -36.54 -8.61
CA ALA A 32 11.49 -37.59 -7.77
C ALA A 32 10.36 -38.11 -6.86
N ALA A 33 9.72 -39.22 -7.24
CA ALA A 33 8.67 -39.85 -6.48
C ALA A 33 9.21 -40.16 -5.08
N VAL A 34 8.61 -39.57 -4.04
CA VAL A 34 9.01 -39.87 -2.67
C VAL A 34 8.36 -41.20 -2.27
N ALA A 35 9.18 -42.23 -2.16
CA ALA A 35 8.83 -43.49 -1.54
C ALA A 35 8.57 -43.26 -0.04
N SER A 36 7.31 -43.49 0.37
CA SER A 36 6.77 -43.47 1.74
C SER A 36 6.83 -42.12 2.49
N PRO A 37 5.73 -41.71 3.15
CA PRO A 37 5.70 -40.45 3.88
C PRO A 37 6.64 -40.50 5.08
N ARG A 38 7.47 -39.47 5.22
CA ARG A 38 8.25 -39.24 6.43
C ARG A 38 7.35 -38.53 7.43
N THR A 39 6.73 -39.29 8.33
CA THR A 39 5.79 -38.76 9.34
C THR A 39 6.41 -37.64 10.18
N GLU A 40 7.74 -37.63 10.35
CA GLU A 40 8.52 -36.59 11.04
C GLU A 40 8.40 -35.19 10.41
N LEU A 41 8.01 -35.10 9.14
CA LEU A 41 7.85 -33.83 8.42
C LEU A 41 6.47 -33.21 8.62
N ILE A 42 5.48 -33.98 9.08
CA ILE A 42 4.11 -33.50 9.32
C ILE A 42 3.98 -33.05 10.78
N ARG A 43 3.50 -31.82 10.96
CA ARG A 43 3.30 -31.19 12.26
C ARG A 43 1.83 -31.20 12.64
N SER A 44 1.57 -31.20 13.94
CA SER A 44 0.26 -30.90 14.51
C SER A 44 0.24 -29.46 15.00
N THR A 45 -0.94 -28.86 14.98
CA THR A 45 -1.18 -27.51 15.46
C THR A 45 -0.89 -27.36 16.94
N ASP A 46 -0.09 -26.35 17.27
CA ASP A 46 0.17 -25.94 18.63
C ASP A 46 -0.97 -25.05 19.15
N VAL A 47 -1.21 -25.06 20.47
CA VAL A 47 -2.28 -24.27 21.12
C VAL A 47 -2.24 -22.78 20.76
N TRP A 48 -1.05 -22.21 20.56
CA TRP A 48 -0.92 -20.79 20.22
C TRP A 48 -1.28 -20.50 18.75
N GLN A 49 -1.12 -21.48 17.86
CA GLN A 49 -1.50 -21.37 16.45
C GLN A 49 -3.02 -21.39 16.31
N ASP A 50 -3.71 -22.25 17.07
CA ASP A 50 -5.19 -22.26 17.17
C ASP A 50 -5.74 -20.91 17.66
N GLU A 51 -5.12 -20.35 18.70
CA GLU A 51 -5.48 -19.04 19.24
C GLU A 51 -5.23 -17.93 18.19
N ALA A 52 -4.14 -18.01 17.43
CA ALA A 52 -3.85 -17.05 16.36
C ALA A 52 -4.89 -17.13 15.23
N TRP A 53 -5.30 -18.32 14.79
CA TRP A 53 -6.38 -18.48 13.81
C TRP A 53 -7.71 -17.92 14.32
N THR A 54 -8.02 -18.14 15.60
CA THR A 54 -9.21 -17.55 16.22
C THR A 54 -9.20 -16.02 16.14
N TYR A 55 -8.04 -15.39 16.40
CA TYR A 55 -7.91 -13.94 16.23
C TYR A 55 -7.97 -13.51 14.77
N TYR A 56 -7.45 -14.29 13.83
CA TYR A 56 -7.53 -13.98 12.41
C TYR A 56 -8.99 -13.94 11.91
N ASP A 57 -9.85 -14.82 12.44
CA ASP A 57 -11.25 -14.86 12.06
C ASP A 57 -12.13 -13.82 12.77
N SER A 58 -11.74 -13.41 13.99
CA SER A 58 -12.57 -12.56 14.86
C SER A 58 -12.10 -11.10 14.99
N LEU A 59 -10.81 -10.82 14.81
CA LEU A 59 -10.21 -9.50 15.02
C LEU A 59 -9.77 -8.90 13.68
N GLY A 60 -10.56 -7.95 13.17
CA GLY A 60 -10.37 -7.36 11.85
C GLY A 60 -9.02 -6.64 11.67
N GLU A 61 -8.49 -6.02 12.71
CA GLU A 61 -7.20 -5.33 12.68
C GLU A 61 -6.03 -6.30 12.44
N PHE A 62 -6.09 -7.49 13.06
CA PHE A 62 -5.09 -8.53 12.85
C PHE A 62 -5.24 -9.18 11.47
N ARG A 63 -6.48 -9.50 11.06
CA ARG A 63 -6.76 -10.02 9.73
C ARG A 63 -6.24 -9.10 8.63
N TYR A 64 -6.53 -7.81 8.74
CA TYR A 64 -6.10 -6.82 7.75
C TYR A 64 -4.57 -6.72 7.66
N ALA A 65 -3.85 -6.78 8.80
CA ALA A 65 -2.40 -6.80 8.81
C ALA A 65 -1.82 -8.02 8.06
N ALA A 66 -2.35 -9.22 8.34
CA ALA A 66 -1.91 -10.45 7.68
C ALA A 66 -2.30 -10.49 6.19
N ASP A 67 -3.50 -10.02 5.84
CA ASP A 67 -3.95 -9.90 4.44
C ASP A 67 -3.12 -8.85 3.68
N TRP A 68 -2.70 -7.76 4.31
CA TRP A 68 -1.83 -6.77 3.70
C TRP A 68 -0.48 -7.37 3.31
N GLU A 69 0.17 -8.12 4.20
CA GLU A 69 1.44 -8.81 3.93
C GLU A 69 1.28 -9.87 2.83
N SER A 70 0.21 -10.67 2.91
CA SER A 70 -0.18 -11.65 1.88
C SER A 70 -0.36 -11.01 0.50
N ASN A 71 -1.05 -9.87 0.44
CA ASN A 71 -1.28 -9.14 -0.80
C ASN A 71 0.01 -8.55 -1.37
N MET A 72 0.93 -8.07 -0.53
CA MET A 72 2.25 -7.64 -0.99
C MET A 72 3.04 -8.83 -1.56
N LEU A 73 3.10 -9.95 -0.84
CA LEU A 73 3.77 -11.17 -1.32
C LEU A 73 3.19 -11.67 -2.65
N SER A 74 1.87 -11.53 -2.89
CA SER A 74 1.24 -11.90 -4.15
C SER A 74 1.80 -11.16 -5.39
N ARG A 75 2.46 -10.02 -5.19
CA ARG A 75 3.11 -9.22 -6.24
C ARG A 75 4.57 -9.59 -6.45
N VAL A 76 5.15 -10.37 -5.56
CA VAL A 76 6.52 -10.89 -5.72
C VAL A 76 6.52 -11.97 -6.80
N ARG A 77 7.55 -11.97 -7.65
CA ARG A 77 7.75 -12.97 -8.71
C ARG A 77 8.97 -13.81 -8.40
N PHE A 78 8.90 -15.11 -8.68
CA PHE A 78 10.08 -15.98 -8.57
C PHE A 78 10.70 -16.25 -9.93
N TYR A 79 12.03 -16.37 -9.93
CA TYR A 79 12.80 -16.73 -11.10
C TYR A 79 13.96 -17.66 -10.72
N ALA A 80 14.50 -18.38 -11.71
CA ALA A 80 15.70 -19.19 -11.52
C ALA A 80 16.96 -18.32 -11.63
N ALA A 81 17.85 -18.45 -10.65
CA ALA A 81 19.10 -17.74 -10.60
C ALA A 81 20.26 -18.70 -10.29
N LYS A 82 21.48 -18.28 -10.60
CA LYS A 82 22.71 -19.03 -10.32
C LYS A 82 23.56 -18.28 -9.31
N LEU A 83 24.06 -19.00 -8.32
CA LEU A 83 25.06 -18.50 -7.39
C LEU A 83 26.43 -18.47 -8.09
N GLU A 84 26.94 -17.27 -8.33
CA GLU A 84 28.26 -17.04 -8.91
C GLU A 84 29.25 -16.52 -7.87
N PRO A 85 30.50 -17.02 -7.82
CA PRO A 85 31.49 -16.52 -6.88
C PRO A 85 31.77 -15.03 -7.10
N GLY A 86 31.58 -14.22 -6.05
CA GLY A 86 31.86 -12.78 -6.07
C GLY A 86 30.69 -11.90 -6.48
N ALA A 87 29.52 -12.47 -6.79
CA ALA A 87 28.28 -11.70 -6.95
C ALA A 87 27.62 -11.44 -5.58
N ASP A 88 27.14 -10.22 -5.36
CA ASP A 88 26.42 -9.85 -4.14
C ASP A 88 25.01 -10.49 -4.08
N GLU A 89 24.39 -10.72 -5.24
CA GLU A 89 23.09 -11.37 -5.40
C GLU A 89 23.14 -12.50 -6.44
N PRO A 90 22.22 -13.49 -6.39
CA PRO A 90 22.13 -14.53 -7.41
C PRO A 90 21.87 -13.95 -8.80
N VAL A 91 22.66 -14.37 -9.79
CA VAL A 91 22.55 -13.87 -11.17
C VAL A 91 21.36 -14.53 -11.84
N ARG A 92 20.41 -13.71 -12.32
CA ARG A 92 19.24 -14.18 -13.07
C ARG A 92 19.67 -14.89 -14.34
N ALA A 93 19.10 -16.06 -14.59
CA ALA A 93 19.34 -16.80 -15.83
C ALA A 93 18.25 -16.52 -16.86
N ASP A 94 18.65 -16.40 -18.13
CA ASP A 94 17.74 -16.13 -19.24
C ASP A 94 17.20 -17.40 -19.90
N ALA A 95 17.93 -18.52 -19.80
CA ALA A 95 17.55 -19.77 -20.45
C ALA A 95 18.05 -21.01 -19.68
N GLY A 96 17.40 -22.15 -19.95
CA GLY A 96 17.78 -23.48 -19.46
C GLY A 96 16.68 -24.14 -18.63
N THR A 97 16.88 -25.43 -18.33
CA THR A 97 15.88 -26.27 -17.63
C THR A 97 15.38 -25.65 -16.32
N ALA A 98 16.23 -24.94 -15.58
CA ALA A 98 15.84 -24.26 -14.35
C ALA A 98 14.86 -23.10 -14.61
N VAL A 99 15.09 -22.34 -15.68
CA VAL A 99 14.22 -21.24 -16.10
C VAL A 99 12.88 -21.79 -16.59
N ASP A 100 12.89 -22.89 -17.35
CA ASP A 100 11.66 -23.54 -17.82
C ASP A 100 10.80 -24.04 -16.66
N LEU A 101 11.42 -24.69 -15.66
CA LEU A 101 10.74 -25.15 -14.44
C LEU A 101 10.11 -23.98 -13.67
N MET A 102 10.85 -22.88 -13.48
CA MET A 102 10.33 -21.71 -12.75
C MET A 102 9.29 -20.91 -13.55
N THR A 103 9.34 -20.96 -14.88
CA THR A 103 8.31 -20.35 -15.75
C THR A 103 7.00 -21.11 -15.64
N GLN A 104 7.05 -22.44 -15.54
CA GLN A 104 5.87 -23.30 -15.39
C GLN A 104 5.40 -23.42 -13.93
N PHE A 105 6.21 -22.99 -12.97
CA PHE A 105 5.90 -23.07 -11.54
C PHE A 105 4.53 -22.45 -11.23
N ALA A 106 3.73 -23.20 -10.48
CA ALA A 106 2.36 -22.85 -10.11
C ALA A 106 1.39 -22.59 -11.29
N GLY A 107 1.70 -23.05 -12.51
CA GLY A 107 0.89 -22.75 -13.69
C GLY A 107 1.09 -21.32 -14.23
N GLY A 108 2.23 -20.70 -13.90
CA GLY A 108 2.62 -19.37 -14.35
C GLY A 108 2.26 -18.26 -13.37
N VAL A 109 2.35 -17.01 -13.82
CA VAL A 109 2.32 -15.80 -12.97
C VAL A 109 1.10 -15.72 -12.05
N ALA A 110 -0.09 -16.03 -12.56
CA ALA A 110 -1.32 -15.95 -11.77
C ALA A 110 -1.35 -16.97 -10.62
N GLY A 111 -0.90 -18.19 -10.86
CA GLY A 111 -0.82 -19.20 -9.81
C GLY A 111 0.31 -18.91 -8.82
N GLN A 112 1.44 -18.36 -9.28
CA GLN A 112 2.50 -17.88 -8.36
C GLN A 112 1.96 -16.84 -7.39
N ALA A 113 1.17 -15.87 -7.87
CA ALA A 113 0.55 -14.87 -7.02
C ALA A 113 -0.38 -15.48 -5.96
N GLN A 114 -1.18 -16.48 -6.33
CA GLN A 114 -2.06 -17.20 -5.39
C GLN A 114 -1.28 -18.00 -4.35
N ILE A 115 -0.22 -18.71 -4.77
CA ILE A 115 0.66 -19.46 -3.86
C ILE A 115 1.37 -18.52 -2.89
N MET A 116 1.89 -17.39 -3.38
CA MET A 116 2.55 -16.39 -2.54
C MET A 116 1.59 -15.74 -1.54
N ALA A 117 0.38 -15.39 -1.97
CA ALA A 117 -0.65 -14.88 -1.07
C ALA A 117 -0.98 -15.90 0.03
N GLY A 118 -1.26 -17.15 -0.34
CA GLY A 118 -1.57 -18.21 0.61
C GLY A 118 -0.43 -18.48 1.61
N LEU A 119 0.81 -18.55 1.12
CA LEU A 119 1.98 -18.74 1.98
C LEU A 119 2.23 -17.54 2.90
N GLY A 120 1.96 -16.32 2.43
CA GLY A 120 2.00 -15.12 3.27
C GLY A 120 1.12 -15.27 4.49
N THR A 121 -0.17 -15.61 4.31
CA THR A 121 -1.09 -15.84 5.44
C THR A 121 -0.58 -16.95 6.38
N GLN A 122 -0.04 -18.05 5.86
CA GLN A 122 0.51 -19.14 6.68
C GLN A 122 1.76 -18.70 7.48
N LEU A 123 2.61 -17.85 6.92
CA LEU A 123 3.78 -17.32 7.63
C LEU A 123 3.40 -16.24 8.65
N SER A 124 2.39 -15.41 8.37
CA SER A 124 1.94 -14.34 9.27
C SER A 124 1.11 -14.87 10.44
N VAL A 125 0.28 -15.92 10.25
CA VAL A 125 -0.64 -16.43 11.28
C VAL A 125 0.00 -17.58 12.09
N PRO A 126 0.06 -18.84 11.60
CA PRO A 126 0.67 -19.95 12.35
C PRO A 126 2.21 -20.02 12.22
N GLY A 127 2.83 -19.26 11.32
CA GLY A 127 4.28 -19.30 11.07
C GLY A 127 4.76 -20.48 10.21
N GLU A 128 3.83 -21.29 9.71
CA GLU A 128 4.11 -22.44 8.86
C GLU A 128 2.91 -22.88 8.04
N GLY A 129 3.17 -23.45 6.86
CA GLY A 129 2.17 -24.08 6.01
C GLY A 129 2.81 -25.09 5.07
N TYR A 130 1.97 -25.77 4.29
CA TYR A 130 2.42 -26.74 3.28
C TYR A 130 2.07 -26.26 1.88
N LEU A 131 3.02 -26.45 0.97
CA LEU A 131 2.77 -26.39 -0.46
C LEU A 131 2.59 -27.82 -0.98
N ILE A 132 1.42 -28.10 -1.54
CA ILE A 132 1.03 -29.39 -2.09
C ILE A 132 1.09 -29.32 -3.61
N VAL A 133 1.78 -30.30 -4.21
CA VAL A 133 1.91 -30.45 -5.67
C VAL A 133 1.35 -31.81 -6.06
N GLU A 134 0.15 -31.78 -6.65
CA GLU A 134 -0.56 -32.97 -7.10
C GLU A 134 -0.42 -33.14 -8.60
N ASN A 135 -0.18 -34.35 -9.06
CA ASN A 135 -0.24 -34.64 -10.48
C ASN A 135 -1.67 -35.07 -10.84
N VAL A 136 -2.34 -34.28 -11.66
CA VAL A 136 -3.68 -34.57 -12.16
C VAL A 136 -3.61 -34.68 -13.69
N ASN A 137 -3.68 -35.90 -14.21
CA ASN A 137 -3.62 -36.19 -15.65
C ASN A 137 -2.37 -35.63 -16.35
N GLY A 138 -1.21 -35.61 -15.69
CA GLY A 138 0.04 -35.07 -16.24
C GLY A 138 0.21 -33.56 -16.03
N VAL A 139 -0.74 -32.89 -15.35
CA VAL A 139 -0.67 -31.47 -15.02
C VAL A 139 -0.48 -31.31 -13.52
N GLU A 140 0.50 -30.49 -13.13
CA GLU A 140 0.76 -30.17 -11.73
C GLU A 140 -0.27 -29.16 -11.21
N LYS A 141 -1.06 -29.59 -10.24
CA LYS A 141 -1.95 -28.74 -9.47
C LYS A 141 -1.28 -28.34 -8.16
N TRP A 142 -1.20 -27.04 -7.95
CA TRP A 142 -0.56 -26.43 -6.79
C TRP A 142 -1.62 -25.93 -5.82
N SER A 143 -1.43 -26.18 -4.53
CA SER A 143 -2.26 -25.58 -3.48
C SER A 143 -1.46 -25.33 -2.22
N VAL A 144 -1.73 -24.20 -1.57
CA VAL A 144 -1.25 -23.93 -0.21
C VAL A 144 -2.27 -24.52 0.77
N ARG A 145 -1.78 -25.20 1.80
CA ARG A 145 -2.57 -25.83 2.85
C ARG A 145 -2.08 -25.42 4.22
N SER A 146 -3.01 -25.25 5.15
CA SER A 146 -2.64 -25.13 6.56
C SER A 146 -2.13 -26.46 7.09
N ILE A 147 -1.51 -26.43 8.27
CA ILE A 147 -1.10 -27.65 8.96
C ILE A 147 -2.29 -28.54 9.36
N ASP A 148 -3.49 -27.98 9.53
CA ASP A 148 -4.72 -28.72 9.84
C ASP A 148 -5.29 -29.46 8.64
N GLU A 149 -4.87 -29.09 7.42
CA GLU A 149 -5.35 -29.67 6.17
C GLU A 149 -4.47 -30.78 5.63
N VAL A 150 -3.34 -31.10 6.29
CA VAL A 150 -2.36 -32.08 5.83
C VAL A 150 -2.02 -33.06 6.94
N ARG A 151 -2.07 -34.36 6.65
CA ARG A 151 -1.62 -35.40 7.58
C ARG A 151 -0.87 -36.53 6.90
N ALA A 152 -0.11 -37.29 7.67
CA ALA A 152 0.42 -38.58 7.25
C ALA A 152 -0.37 -39.71 7.93
N ALA A 153 -1.09 -40.51 7.16
CA ALA A 153 -1.88 -41.62 7.66
C ALA A 153 -1.71 -42.85 6.76
N ARG A 154 -1.64 -44.05 7.36
CA ARG A 154 -1.59 -45.34 6.65
C ARG A 154 -0.49 -45.41 5.57
N GLY A 155 0.66 -44.79 5.82
CA GLY A 155 1.78 -44.76 4.87
C GLY A 155 1.52 -43.93 3.61
N LYS A 156 0.56 -43.00 3.65
CA LYS A 156 0.31 -42.00 2.60
C LYS A 156 0.19 -40.59 3.21
N TYR A 157 0.46 -39.57 2.41
CA TYR A 157 0.04 -38.21 2.73
C TYR A 157 -1.43 -38.07 2.36
N GLU A 158 -2.20 -37.46 3.25
CA GLU A 158 -3.61 -37.16 3.04
C GLU A 158 -3.84 -35.66 3.21
N VAL A 159 -4.74 -35.11 2.39
CA VAL A 159 -5.18 -33.72 2.47
C VAL A 159 -6.70 -33.66 2.64
N ILE A 160 -7.21 -32.54 3.16
CA ILE A 160 -8.65 -32.31 3.18
C ILE A 160 -9.18 -32.12 1.75
N ASP A 161 -10.27 -32.81 1.45
CA ASP A 161 -10.90 -32.81 0.13
C ASP A 161 -11.79 -31.57 -0.07
N GLU A 162 -11.26 -30.61 -0.81
CA GLU A 162 -11.95 -29.38 -1.20
C GLU A 162 -13.19 -29.59 -2.08
N ASN A 163 -13.30 -30.75 -2.76
CA ASN A 163 -14.44 -31.05 -3.62
C ASN A 163 -15.57 -31.75 -2.87
N SER A 164 -15.41 -31.95 -1.56
CA SER A 164 -16.39 -32.66 -0.77
C SER A 164 -17.64 -31.81 -0.56
N PRO A 165 -18.84 -32.30 -0.93
CA PRO A 165 -20.08 -31.54 -0.77
C PRO A 165 -20.58 -31.52 0.68
N ARG A 166 -19.89 -32.18 1.62
CA ARG A 166 -20.29 -32.22 3.04
C ARG A 166 -19.47 -31.22 3.84
N THR A 167 -20.12 -30.54 4.76
CA THR A 167 -19.47 -29.77 5.82
C THR A 167 -18.72 -30.71 6.75
N GLY A 168 -17.38 -30.66 6.71
CA GLY A 168 -16.48 -31.42 7.58
C GLY A 168 -15.16 -31.79 6.91
N ASN A 169 -14.21 -32.26 7.72
CA ASN A 169 -12.86 -32.58 7.26
C ASN A 169 -12.83 -33.99 6.66
N ILE A 170 -13.18 -34.11 5.37
CA ILE A 170 -13.06 -35.36 4.63
C ILE A 170 -11.65 -35.47 4.08
N TRP A 171 -10.95 -36.52 4.47
CA TRP A 171 -9.54 -36.73 4.10
C TRP A 171 -9.44 -37.61 2.86
N ARG A 172 -8.58 -37.21 1.93
CA ARG A 172 -8.23 -38.01 0.74
C ARG A 172 -6.72 -38.21 0.64
N PRO A 173 -6.25 -39.40 0.22
CA PRO A 173 -4.84 -39.62 -0.03
C PRO A 173 -4.38 -38.84 -1.28
N LEU A 174 -3.17 -38.31 -1.22
CA LEU A 174 -2.46 -37.81 -2.40
C LEU A 174 -2.11 -38.98 -3.33
N ALA A 175 -2.08 -38.71 -4.64
CA ALA A 175 -1.69 -39.70 -5.63
C ALA A 175 -0.20 -40.08 -5.47
N ALA A 176 0.17 -41.31 -5.86
CA ALA A 176 1.51 -41.83 -5.61
C ALA A 176 2.61 -41.13 -6.42
N ASP A 177 2.24 -40.47 -7.50
CA ASP A 177 3.06 -39.63 -8.38
C ASP A 177 3.08 -38.16 -7.97
N SER A 178 2.33 -37.78 -6.93
CA SER A 178 2.37 -36.42 -6.34
C SER A 178 3.68 -36.20 -5.57
N MET A 179 4.11 -34.94 -5.46
CA MET A 179 5.28 -34.61 -4.65
C MET A 179 4.96 -34.72 -3.16
N ALA A 180 5.99 -34.99 -2.35
CA ALA A 180 5.83 -34.86 -0.90
C ALA A 180 5.45 -33.41 -0.53
N PRO A 181 4.59 -33.22 0.48
CA PRO A 181 4.26 -31.89 0.99
C PRO A 181 5.52 -31.08 1.32
N ILE A 182 5.63 -29.89 0.76
CA ILE A 182 6.76 -28.99 1.00
C ILE A 182 6.40 -28.10 2.18
N ARG A 183 7.05 -28.30 3.32
CA ARG A 183 6.87 -27.44 4.51
C ARG A 183 7.58 -26.11 4.29
N VAL A 184 6.83 -25.02 4.33
CA VAL A 184 7.34 -23.65 4.31
C VAL A 184 7.06 -23.05 5.68
N TRP A 185 8.11 -22.67 6.41
CA TRP A 185 7.96 -22.32 7.82
C TRP A 185 9.08 -21.42 8.30
N ARG A 186 8.77 -20.58 9.30
CA ARG A 186 9.72 -19.74 10.01
C ARG A 186 10.27 -20.46 11.25
N PRO A 187 11.58 -20.79 11.30
CA PRO A 187 12.13 -21.49 12.44
C PRO A 187 12.16 -20.66 13.72
N ASN A 188 11.67 -21.23 14.82
CA ASN A 188 11.79 -20.64 16.13
C ASN A 188 13.27 -20.55 16.54
N LYS A 189 13.68 -19.36 17.00
CA LYS A 189 15.08 -19.05 17.33
C LYS A 189 15.62 -19.86 18.52
N ARG A 190 14.75 -20.32 19.41
CA ARG A 190 15.11 -21.18 20.55
C ARG A 190 15.05 -22.66 20.20
N TYR A 191 14.07 -23.07 19.40
CA TYR A 191 13.83 -24.47 19.03
C TYR A 191 13.61 -24.60 17.52
N HIS A 192 14.69 -24.86 16.78
CA HIS A 192 14.71 -24.95 15.30
C HIS A 192 13.88 -26.11 14.70
N HIS A 193 12.91 -26.69 15.37
CA HIS A 193 11.95 -27.61 14.74
C HIS A 193 10.51 -27.11 14.87
N LEU A 194 10.28 -26.10 15.73
CA LEU A 194 9.00 -25.48 16.00
C LEU A 194 8.85 -24.18 15.20
N ALA A 195 7.68 -23.95 14.61
CA ALA A 195 7.41 -22.72 13.90
C ALA A 195 7.32 -21.51 14.83
N ASP A 196 7.49 -20.33 14.24
CA ASP A 196 7.35 -19.05 14.91
C ASP A 196 6.67 -18.01 14.02
N SER A 197 5.90 -17.14 14.63
CA SER A 197 5.22 -16.05 13.94
C SER A 197 5.18 -14.80 14.83
N PRO A 198 5.21 -13.59 14.24
CA PRO A 198 4.89 -12.36 14.95
C PRO A 198 3.57 -12.44 15.73
N ALA A 199 2.56 -13.14 15.18
CA ALA A 199 1.27 -13.36 15.82
C ALA A 199 1.41 -14.00 17.21
N ARG A 200 2.39 -14.91 17.40
CA ARG A 200 2.63 -15.59 18.67
C ARG A 200 2.87 -14.64 19.83
N ALA A 201 3.64 -13.59 19.59
CA ALA A 201 3.95 -12.54 20.57
C ALA A 201 2.82 -11.51 20.68
N ALA A 202 2.10 -11.27 19.58
CA ALA A 202 1.00 -10.31 19.51
C ALA A 202 -0.28 -10.76 20.25
N ARG A 203 -0.44 -12.04 20.57
CA ARG A 203 -1.65 -12.59 21.24
C ARG A 203 -2.09 -11.82 22.49
N THR A 204 -1.14 -11.38 23.32
CA THR A 204 -1.49 -10.61 24.52
C THR A 204 -2.13 -9.26 24.16
N THR A 205 -1.62 -8.59 23.13
CA THR A 205 -2.18 -7.31 22.64
C THR A 205 -3.50 -7.53 21.91
N MET A 206 -3.63 -8.63 21.15
CA MET A 206 -4.91 -8.99 20.50
C MET A 206 -6.00 -9.26 21.54
N ARG A 207 -5.67 -9.97 22.63
CA ARG A 207 -6.58 -10.19 23.77
C ARG A 207 -6.96 -8.87 24.46
N GLU A 208 -6.00 -7.98 24.67
CA GLU A 208 -6.26 -6.65 25.22
C GLU A 208 -7.23 -5.86 24.32
N LEU A 209 -6.99 -5.84 23.01
CA LEU A 209 -7.82 -5.15 22.04
C LEU A 209 -9.24 -5.72 21.99
N GLU A 210 -9.38 -7.04 22.04
CA GLU A 210 -10.69 -7.71 22.12
C GLU A 210 -11.45 -7.30 23.40
N LEU A 211 -10.77 -7.25 24.56
CA LEU A 211 -11.38 -6.82 25.83
C LEU A 211 -11.80 -5.35 25.77
N VAL A 212 -10.98 -4.48 25.18
CA VAL A 212 -11.33 -3.06 24.95
C VAL A 212 -12.56 -2.96 24.04
N ASN A 213 -12.59 -3.71 22.94
CA ASN A 213 -13.73 -3.73 22.02
C ASN A 213 -15.01 -4.24 22.70
N ARG A 214 -14.93 -5.32 23.48
CA ARG A 214 -16.06 -5.83 24.28
C ARG A 214 -16.53 -4.81 25.32
N HIS A 215 -15.61 -4.09 25.95
CA HIS A 215 -15.95 -3.05 26.91
C HIS A 215 -16.68 -1.87 26.24
N ILE A 216 -16.19 -1.42 25.08
CA ILE A 216 -16.83 -0.39 24.26
C ILE A 216 -18.25 -0.83 23.85
N VAL A 217 -18.40 -2.07 23.35
CA VAL A 217 -19.71 -2.62 22.98
C VAL A 217 -20.63 -2.70 24.19
N ALA A 218 -20.15 -3.17 25.34
CA ALA A 218 -20.94 -3.23 26.57
C ALA A 218 -21.39 -1.83 27.03
N GLN A 219 -20.52 -0.82 26.92
CA GLN A 219 -20.88 0.57 27.19
C GLN A 219 -21.96 1.07 26.22
N TYR A 220 -21.83 0.82 24.91
CA TYR A 220 -22.86 1.18 23.94
C TYR A 220 -24.19 0.49 24.21
N LEU A 221 -24.18 -0.81 24.49
CA LEU A 221 -25.38 -1.58 24.80
C LEU A 221 -26.04 -1.08 26.09
N SER A 222 -25.27 -0.83 27.15
CA SER A 222 -25.82 -0.28 28.40
C SER A 222 -26.43 1.11 28.21
N ARG A 223 -25.86 1.94 27.33
CA ARG A 223 -26.40 3.27 27.01
C ARG A 223 -27.66 3.21 26.17
N LEU A 224 -27.71 2.29 25.20
CA LEU A 224 -28.90 2.05 24.40
C LEU A 224 -30.02 1.44 25.24
N ALA A 225 -29.69 0.58 26.21
CA ALA A 225 -30.67 -0.12 27.02
C ALA A 225 -31.21 0.71 28.19
N SER A 226 -30.47 1.73 28.68
CA SER A 226 -30.84 2.43 29.91
C SER A 226 -30.57 3.93 29.86
N ALA A 227 -31.62 4.72 30.05
CA ALA A 227 -31.57 6.19 30.08
C ALA A 227 -31.19 6.78 31.45
N GLY A 228 -30.63 5.97 32.36
CA GLY A 228 -30.41 6.34 33.75
C GLY A 228 -31.43 5.73 34.72
N VAL A 229 -31.44 6.26 35.93
CA VAL A 229 -32.36 5.87 37.01
C VAL A 229 -33.46 6.92 37.13
N TRP A 230 -34.70 6.56 36.86
CA TRP A 230 -35.84 7.46 37.03
C TRP A 230 -36.44 7.31 38.43
N LEU A 231 -36.52 8.40 39.18
CA LEU A 231 -37.07 8.41 40.53
C LEU A 231 -38.54 8.82 40.49
N VAL A 232 -39.38 8.01 41.12
CA VAL A 232 -40.83 8.21 41.18
C VAL A 232 -41.27 8.22 42.64
N PRO A 233 -42.02 9.25 43.11
CA PRO A 233 -42.60 9.22 44.44
C PRO A 233 -43.57 8.05 44.61
N ASP A 234 -43.52 7.35 45.74
CA ASP A 234 -44.41 6.21 46.06
C ASP A 234 -45.89 6.59 45.99
N GLU A 235 -46.21 7.86 46.22
CA GLU A 235 -47.57 8.39 46.27
C GLU A 235 -48.17 8.67 44.88
N ILE A 236 -47.40 8.56 43.79
CA ILE A 236 -47.90 8.77 42.42
C ILE A 236 -48.42 7.47 41.81
N THR A 237 -49.69 7.48 41.42
CA THR A 237 -50.31 6.44 40.58
C THR A 237 -50.34 6.87 39.11
N PHE A 238 -49.87 5.99 38.22
CA PHE A 238 -49.91 6.19 36.78
C PHE A 238 -51.09 5.44 36.16
N PRO A 239 -51.72 5.97 35.10
CA PRO A 239 -52.68 5.21 34.31
C PRO A 239 -51.94 4.08 33.60
N VAL A 240 -52.43 2.85 33.76
CA VAL A 240 -51.85 1.65 33.13
C VAL A 240 -52.84 0.98 32.18
N ARG A 241 -52.33 0.19 31.23
CA ARG A 241 -53.19 -0.69 30.42
C ARG A 241 -54.00 -1.62 31.32
N GLU A 242 -55.26 -1.84 30.97
CA GLU A 242 -56.25 -2.62 31.74
C GLU A 242 -55.74 -4.04 32.07
N GLU A 243 -54.89 -4.58 31.20
CA GLU A 243 -54.15 -5.84 31.31
C GLU A 243 -53.28 -5.96 32.58
N PHE A 244 -52.80 -4.84 33.13
CA PHE A 244 -51.90 -4.78 34.28
C PHE A 244 -52.54 -4.19 35.54
N ALA A 245 -53.82 -3.78 35.46
CA ALA A 245 -54.50 -3.06 36.55
C ALA A 245 -54.63 -3.90 37.85
N ASP A 246 -54.71 -5.22 37.73
CA ASP A 246 -54.85 -6.15 38.85
C ASP A 246 -53.50 -6.63 39.44
N ALA A 247 -52.37 -6.15 38.91
CA ALA A 247 -51.05 -6.53 39.42
C ALA A 247 -50.75 -5.88 40.79
N PRO A 248 -49.92 -6.50 41.66
CA PRO A 248 -49.53 -5.92 42.95
C PRO A 248 -48.86 -4.54 42.83
N ASP A 249 -48.14 -4.28 41.74
CA ASP A 249 -47.69 -2.96 41.33
C ASP A 249 -47.99 -2.78 39.82
N PRO A 250 -49.15 -2.18 39.48
CA PRO A 250 -49.60 -2.07 38.09
C PRO A 250 -48.61 -1.31 37.21
N PHE A 251 -48.00 -0.26 37.74
CA PHE A 251 -47.02 0.55 37.02
C PHE A 251 -45.73 -0.22 36.74
N MET A 252 -45.19 -0.94 37.72
CA MET A 252 -43.98 -1.74 37.51
C MET A 252 -44.21 -2.91 36.54
N ALA A 253 -45.41 -3.53 36.58
CA ALA A 253 -45.76 -4.61 35.67
C ALA A 253 -45.82 -4.13 34.21
N GLU A 254 -46.46 -3.01 33.94
CA GLU A 254 -46.47 -2.42 32.60
C GLU A 254 -45.08 -1.94 32.16
N TRP A 255 -44.30 -1.37 33.09
CA TRP A 255 -42.94 -0.91 32.81
C TRP A 255 -42.00 -2.06 32.43
N ILE A 256 -42.12 -3.22 33.08
CA ILE A 256 -41.34 -4.42 32.75
C ILE A 256 -41.68 -4.89 31.33
N GLU A 257 -42.94 -4.84 30.91
CA GLU A 257 -43.32 -5.23 29.55
C GLU A 257 -42.78 -4.24 28.50
N ILE A 258 -42.85 -2.93 28.79
CA ILE A 258 -42.23 -1.89 27.95
C ILE A 258 -40.72 -2.11 27.84
N ALA A 259 -40.06 -2.42 28.96
CA ALA A 259 -38.62 -2.71 28.99
C ALA A 259 -38.28 -4.01 28.25
N ALA A 260 -39.09 -5.05 28.38
CA ALA A 260 -38.91 -6.32 27.67
C ALA A 260 -39.05 -6.13 26.15
N GLU A 261 -40.02 -5.33 25.71
CA GLU A 261 -40.22 -5.02 24.30
C GLU A 261 -39.08 -4.14 23.73
N ALA A 262 -38.60 -3.17 24.52
CA ALA A 262 -37.43 -2.37 24.18
C ALA A 262 -36.15 -3.21 24.01
N ILE A 263 -35.97 -4.25 24.83
CA ILE A 263 -34.85 -5.21 24.70
C ILE A 263 -35.02 -6.11 23.48
N ARG A 264 -36.24 -6.56 23.16
CA ARG A 264 -36.53 -7.42 22.00
C ARG A 264 -36.34 -6.70 20.66
N THR A 265 -36.55 -5.37 20.63
CA THR A 265 -36.45 -4.57 19.40
C THR A 265 -35.41 -3.43 19.52
N PRO A 266 -34.10 -3.76 19.57
CA PRO A 266 -33.04 -2.75 19.68
C PRO A 266 -33.00 -1.83 18.45
N GLY A 267 -32.87 -0.52 18.67
CA GLY A 267 -32.59 0.45 17.59
C GLY A 267 -33.75 1.37 17.17
N THR A 268 -34.91 1.28 17.82
CA THR A 268 -35.96 2.31 17.70
C THR A 268 -35.73 3.43 18.73
N ALA A 269 -36.14 4.67 18.43
CA ALA A 269 -36.00 5.81 19.36
C ALA A 269 -36.72 5.59 20.71
N SER A 270 -37.64 4.61 20.77
CA SER A 270 -38.39 4.21 21.96
C SER A 270 -37.71 3.12 22.80
N ALA A 271 -36.57 2.57 22.38
CA ALA A 271 -35.93 1.40 22.99
C ALA A 271 -35.03 1.71 24.21
N VAL A 272 -35.03 2.94 24.71
CA VAL A 272 -34.24 3.35 25.88
C VAL A 272 -35.16 3.54 27.07
N VAL A 273 -35.18 2.57 27.99
CA VAL A 273 -36.08 2.60 29.16
C VAL A 273 -35.27 2.83 30.43
N PRO A 274 -35.51 3.91 31.20
CA PRO A 274 -34.82 4.11 32.47
C PRO A 274 -35.25 3.08 33.52
N ILE A 275 -34.43 2.89 34.55
CA ILE A 275 -34.78 2.01 35.69
C ILE A 275 -35.60 2.84 36.68
N PRO A 276 -36.89 2.53 36.91
CA PRO A 276 -37.71 3.26 37.86
C PRO A 276 -37.38 2.81 39.28
N ILE A 277 -37.16 3.76 40.18
CA ILE A 277 -37.05 3.51 41.62
C ILE A 277 -38.09 4.35 42.33
N LYS A 278 -38.93 3.66 43.08
CA LYS A 278 -39.96 4.23 43.95
C LYS A 278 -39.33 4.64 45.29
N VAL A 279 -39.45 5.92 45.63
CA VAL A 279 -38.90 6.49 46.87
C VAL A 279 -39.93 7.41 47.55
N PRO A 280 -39.97 7.51 48.89
CA PRO A 280 -40.84 8.48 49.55
C PRO A 280 -40.54 9.91 49.10
N ALA A 281 -41.58 10.74 48.92
CA ALA A 281 -41.47 12.08 48.35
C ALA A 281 -40.43 12.99 49.05
N GLU A 282 -40.20 12.80 50.35
CA GLU A 282 -39.21 13.58 51.14
C GLU A 282 -37.75 13.36 50.71
N TYR A 283 -37.44 12.28 49.99
CA TYR A 283 -36.10 11.94 49.53
C TYR A 283 -35.85 12.22 48.04
N VAL A 284 -36.89 12.50 47.25
CA VAL A 284 -36.79 12.68 45.78
C VAL A 284 -35.81 13.81 45.44
N ASP A 285 -35.92 14.97 46.09
CA ASP A 285 -35.04 16.12 45.86
C ASP A 285 -33.61 15.92 46.40
N ARG A 286 -33.40 14.91 47.26
CA ARG A 286 -32.08 14.59 47.84
C ARG A 286 -31.30 13.60 46.98
N ILE A 287 -31.95 12.90 46.06
CA ILE A 287 -31.31 11.89 45.21
C ILE A 287 -31.13 12.49 43.82
N LYS A 288 -29.87 12.72 43.43
CA LYS A 288 -29.53 13.23 42.10
C LYS A 288 -29.76 12.13 41.05
N HIS A 289 -30.47 12.46 39.97
CA HIS A 289 -30.57 11.60 38.79
C HIS A 289 -29.17 11.19 38.32
N LEU A 290 -28.88 9.88 38.37
CA LEU A 290 -27.63 9.32 37.86
C LEU A 290 -27.82 9.08 36.36
N ASP A 291 -27.36 10.06 35.59
CA ASP A 291 -27.32 9.98 34.15
C ASP A 291 -26.11 9.12 33.71
N PHE A 292 -26.39 7.93 33.19
CA PHE A 292 -25.36 7.05 32.62
C PHE A 292 -25.01 7.42 31.15
N THR A 293 -25.63 8.46 30.59
CA THR A 293 -25.39 8.91 29.21
C THR A 293 -24.17 9.85 29.07
N LEU A 294 -23.51 10.22 30.17
CA LEU A 294 -22.33 11.08 30.07
C LEU A 294 -21.14 10.38 29.38
N LYS A 295 -20.36 11.21 28.68
CA LYS A 295 -19.35 10.95 27.64
C LYS A 295 -18.70 9.56 27.66
N ILE A 296 -18.58 8.93 26.47
CA ILE A 296 -17.58 7.87 26.27
C ILE A 296 -16.28 8.40 26.86
N ASP A 297 -15.63 7.61 27.70
CA ASP A 297 -14.32 8.00 28.19
C ASP A 297 -13.41 8.06 26.96
N ASP A 298 -13.10 9.28 26.50
CA ASP A 298 -12.24 9.52 25.32
C ASP A 298 -10.92 8.74 25.47
N LYS A 299 -10.49 8.48 26.72
CA LYS A 299 -9.32 7.66 27.05
C LYS A 299 -9.45 6.19 26.66
N ILE A 300 -10.67 5.64 26.53
CA ILE A 300 -10.88 4.26 26.06
C ILE A 300 -10.60 4.18 24.55
N ILE A 301 -11.02 5.19 23.78
CA ILE A 301 -10.70 5.27 22.35
C ILE A 301 -9.19 5.46 22.17
N GLU A 302 -8.56 6.34 22.94
CA GLU A 302 -7.10 6.51 22.92
C GLU A 302 -6.36 5.22 23.29
N LYS A 303 -6.85 4.46 24.28
CA LYS A 303 -6.30 3.14 24.63
C LYS A 303 -6.43 2.14 23.49
N ARG A 304 -7.57 2.11 22.79
CA ARG A 304 -7.77 1.26 21.62
C ARG A 304 -6.75 1.60 20.53
N ASP A 305 -6.60 2.87 20.20
CA ASP A 305 -5.66 3.33 19.17
C ASP A 305 -4.21 3.03 19.58
N SER A 306 -3.86 3.21 20.86
CA SER A 306 -2.56 2.82 21.39
C SER A 306 -2.31 1.31 21.30
N ALA A 307 -3.33 0.49 21.55
CA ALA A 307 -3.23 -0.97 21.42
C ALA A 307 -3.05 -1.38 19.94
N ILE A 308 -3.74 -0.72 19.00
CA ILE A 308 -3.56 -0.94 17.56
C ILE A 308 -2.14 -0.58 17.12
N LYS A 309 -1.57 0.55 17.57
CA LYS A 309 -0.16 0.92 17.28
C LYS A 309 0.82 -0.13 17.79
N ARG A 310 0.59 -0.61 19.01
CA ARG A 310 1.40 -1.68 19.62
C ARG A 310 1.27 -2.99 18.83
N LEU A 311 0.06 -3.33 18.40
CA LEU A 311 -0.21 -4.52 17.58
C LEU A 311 0.54 -4.42 16.24
N ALA A 312 0.42 -3.30 15.53
CA ALA A 312 1.12 -3.06 14.27
C ALA A 312 2.64 -3.27 14.42
N SER A 313 3.23 -2.68 15.47
CA SER A 313 4.66 -2.83 15.77
C SER A 313 5.06 -4.28 16.05
N GLN A 314 4.22 -5.06 16.74
CA GLN A 314 4.50 -6.47 17.03
C GLN A 314 4.36 -7.37 15.80
N LEU A 315 3.51 -6.98 14.84
CA LEU A 315 3.32 -7.67 13.57
C LEU A 315 4.30 -7.23 12.50
N ASN A 316 5.21 -6.30 12.81
CA ASN A 316 6.12 -5.65 11.86
C ASN A 316 5.38 -4.95 10.70
N VAL A 317 4.20 -4.38 10.97
CA VAL A 317 3.45 -3.60 9.97
C VAL A 317 3.47 -2.12 10.38
N PRO A 318 3.63 -1.17 9.44
CA PRO A 318 3.53 0.25 9.76
C PRO A 318 2.16 0.57 10.38
N PRO A 319 2.07 1.32 11.50
CA PRO A 319 0.81 1.67 12.12
C PRO A 319 -0.17 2.39 11.18
N GLU A 320 0.33 3.10 10.18
CA GLU A 320 -0.45 3.82 9.17
C GLU A 320 -1.23 2.90 8.24
N VAL A 321 -0.81 1.63 8.09
CA VAL A 321 -1.59 0.61 7.38
C VAL A 321 -2.88 0.32 8.16
N LEU A 322 -2.82 0.28 9.50
CA LEU A 322 -4.01 -0.02 10.33
C LEU A 322 -4.84 1.21 10.68
N LEU A 323 -4.20 2.36 10.91
CA LEU A 323 -4.86 3.59 11.37
C LEU A 323 -5.16 4.59 10.24
N GLY A 324 -4.63 4.34 9.05
CA GLY A 324 -4.71 5.25 7.91
C GLY A 324 -3.56 6.25 7.84
N MET A 325 -3.27 6.73 6.62
CA MET A 325 -2.13 7.60 6.28
C MET A 325 -2.29 9.08 6.69
N GLY A 326 -3.16 9.40 7.65
CA GLY A 326 -3.65 10.76 7.92
C GLY A 326 -2.58 11.81 8.23
N ASP A 327 -1.47 11.43 8.85
CA ASP A 327 -0.42 12.35 9.32
C ASP A 327 0.91 12.27 8.53
N LEU A 328 1.00 11.45 7.47
CA LEU A 328 2.23 11.31 6.68
C LEU A 328 2.28 12.34 5.54
N ASN A 329 3.43 13.00 5.39
CA ASN A 329 3.75 13.72 4.16
C ASN A 329 4.17 12.72 3.06
N HIS A 330 4.10 13.13 1.79
CA HIS A 330 4.40 12.25 0.64
C HIS A 330 5.81 11.63 0.67
N TRP A 331 6.77 12.26 1.35
CA TRP A 331 8.14 11.76 1.50
C TRP A 331 8.26 10.66 2.56
N ASN A 332 7.58 10.82 3.70
CA ASN A 332 7.56 9.82 4.76
C ASN A 332 6.77 8.59 4.31
N ALA A 333 5.70 8.76 3.53
CA ALA A 333 4.97 7.64 2.94
C ALA A 333 5.87 6.75 2.07
N TRP A 334 6.69 7.35 1.19
CA TRP A 334 7.63 6.59 0.34
C TRP A 334 8.72 5.88 1.14
N ALA A 335 9.30 6.54 2.13
CA ALA A 335 10.32 5.92 2.98
C ALA A 335 9.76 4.75 3.81
N VAL A 336 8.50 4.87 4.26
CA VAL A 336 7.77 3.81 4.97
C VAL A 336 7.51 2.62 4.03
N ASP A 337 7.08 2.86 2.79
CA ASP A 337 6.84 1.79 1.81
C ASP A 337 8.15 1.04 1.49
N GLU A 338 9.23 1.75 1.16
CA GLU A 338 10.50 1.11 0.81
C GLU A 338 11.10 0.32 1.98
N THR A 339 11.03 0.86 3.20
CA THR A 339 11.46 0.17 4.42
C THR A 339 10.62 -1.08 4.67
N SER A 340 9.30 -0.97 4.48
CA SER A 340 8.38 -2.09 4.67
C SER A 340 8.69 -3.25 3.71
N LEU A 341 9.00 -2.94 2.45
CA LEU A 341 9.38 -3.96 1.48
C LEU A 341 10.68 -4.67 1.87
N LYS A 342 11.71 -3.91 2.25
CA LYS A 342 13.03 -4.48 2.57
C LYS A 342 13.07 -5.24 3.90
N VAL A 343 12.37 -4.75 4.92
CA VAL A 343 12.46 -5.30 6.28
C VAL A 343 11.41 -6.37 6.55
N ASN A 344 10.23 -6.29 5.91
CA ASN A 344 9.11 -7.18 6.22
C ASN A 344 8.86 -8.19 5.10
N ILE A 345 8.78 -7.74 3.84
CA ILE A 345 8.38 -8.60 2.71
C ILE A 345 9.55 -9.43 2.17
N ALA A 346 10.73 -8.81 1.99
CA ALA A 346 11.89 -9.49 1.42
C ALA A 346 12.31 -10.75 2.21
N PRO A 347 12.40 -10.74 3.56
CA PRO A 347 12.79 -11.93 4.31
C PRO A 347 11.82 -13.11 4.15
N ASP A 348 10.52 -12.83 4.04
CA ASP A 348 9.52 -13.88 3.83
C ASP A 348 9.56 -14.42 2.39
N ALA A 349 9.81 -13.56 1.39
CA ALA A 349 10.07 -13.98 0.03
C ALA A 349 11.33 -14.86 -0.09
N GLU A 350 12.42 -14.48 0.59
CA GLU A 350 13.67 -15.27 0.69
C GLU A 350 13.42 -16.63 1.34
N LEU A 351 12.62 -16.67 2.42
CA LEU A 351 12.29 -17.90 3.12
C LEU A 351 11.51 -18.87 2.22
N ILE A 352 10.53 -18.36 1.48
CA ILE A 352 9.77 -19.16 0.50
C ILE A 352 10.70 -19.62 -0.63
N ALA A 353 11.55 -18.73 -1.17
CA ALA A 353 12.51 -19.06 -2.21
C ALA A 353 13.51 -20.15 -1.77
N ALA A 354 13.99 -20.10 -0.53
CA ALA A 354 14.88 -21.11 0.04
C ALA A 354 14.17 -22.48 0.18
N ALA A 355 12.89 -22.47 0.60
CA ALA A 355 12.09 -23.68 0.70
C ALA A 355 11.85 -24.32 -0.69
N LEU A 356 11.52 -23.50 -1.70
CA LEU A 356 11.35 -23.96 -3.09
C LEU A 356 12.66 -24.44 -3.71
N THR A 357 13.78 -23.76 -3.43
CA THR A 357 15.10 -24.18 -3.90
C THR A 357 15.43 -25.59 -3.43
N THR A 358 15.29 -25.83 -2.12
CA THR A 358 15.71 -27.07 -1.48
C THR A 358 14.78 -28.24 -1.80
N ASN A 359 13.46 -27.99 -1.84
CA ASN A 359 12.46 -29.06 -1.94
C ASN A 359 11.86 -29.24 -3.34
N TYR A 360 12.00 -28.25 -4.23
CA TYR A 360 11.43 -28.30 -5.58
C TYR A 360 12.49 -28.19 -6.68
N LEU A 361 13.19 -27.06 -6.78
CA LEU A 361 14.05 -26.77 -7.93
C LEU A 361 15.26 -27.72 -8.00
N GLN A 362 16.08 -27.75 -6.94
CA GLN A 362 17.31 -28.55 -6.94
C GLN A 362 17.06 -30.07 -7.08
N PRO A 363 16.07 -30.68 -6.39
CA PRO A 363 15.73 -32.07 -6.59
C PRO A 363 15.34 -32.40 -8.04
N ARG A 364 14.59 -31.50 -8.70
CA ARG A 364 14.19 -31.67 -10.12
C ARG A 364 15.36 -31.54 -11.06
N LEU A 365 16.20 -30.51 -10.89
CA LEU A 365 17.40 -30.35 -11.71
C LEU A 365 18.36 -31.54 -11.57
N LYS A 366 18.50 -32.07 -10.36
CA LYS A 366 19.26 -33.29 -10.11
C LYS A 366 18.65 -34.51 -10.82
N ALA A 367 17.33 -34.66 -10.80
CA ALA A 367 16.63 -35.73 -11.52
C ALA A 367 16.75 -35.60 -13.05
N SER A 368 16.72 -34.37 -13.56
CA SER A 368 16.96 -34.02 -14.97
C SER A 368 18.44 -34.07 -15.39
N ARG A 369 19.35 -34.46 -14.48
CA ARG A 369 20.80 -34.58 -14.73
C ARG A 369 21.47 -33.29 -15.21
N VAL A 370 20.95 -32.14 -14.77
CA VAL A 370 21.57 -30.84 -15.06
C VAL A 370 22.87 -30.73 -14.27
N GLU A 371 23.95 -30.39 -14.96
CA GLU A 371 25.24 -30.10 -14.32
C GLU A 371 25.13 -28.87 -13.43
N ASP A 372 25.94 -28.79 -12.37
CA ASP A 372 25.91 -27.67 -11.42
C ASP A 372 24.53 -27.42 -10.77
N TRP A 373 23.63 -28.43 -10.72
CA TRP A 373 22.28 -28.29 -10.14
C TRP A 373 22.25 -27.62 -8.75
N ALA A 374 23.29 -27.82 -7.93
CA ALA A 374 23.40 -27.27 -6.59
C ALA A 374 23.69 -25.76 -6.54
N LYS A 375 24.18 -25.17 -7.66
CA LYS A 375 24.41 -23.72 -7.78
C LYS A 375 23.14 -22.95 -8.14
N TRP A 376 22.11 -23.67 -8.61
CA TRP A 376 20.83 -23.07 -8.97
C TRP A 376 19.98 -22.83 -7.72
N VAL A 377 19.41 -21.64 -7.65
CA VAL A 377 18.52 -21.18 -6.59
C VAL A 377 17.28 -20.53 -7.19
N VAL A 378 16.18 -20.59 -6.46
CA VAL A 378 15.03 -19.72 -6.69
C VAL A 378 15.37 -18.38 -6.06
N TRP A 379 15.15 -17.31 -6.79
CA TRP A 379 15.26 -15.93 -6.28
C TRP A 379 13.99 -15.15 -6.61
N TYR A 380 13.86 -13.97 -6.01
CA TYR A 380 12.63 -13.19 -6.03
C TYR A 380 12.84 -11.80 -6.62
N ASP A 381 11.78 -11.28 -7.24
CA ASP A 381 11.71 -9.95 -7.84
C ASP A 381 10.52 -9.20 -7.22
N MET A 382 10.82 -8.07 -6.58
CA MET A 382 9.83 -7.17 -5.97
C MET A 382 9.61 -5.88 -6.78
N SER A 383 10.06 -5.84 -8.04
CA SER A 383 10.01 -4.62 -8.86
C SER A 383 8.59 -4.09 -9.10
N GLU A 384 7.56 -4.96 -9.05
CA GLU A 384 6.15 -4.54 -9.08
C GLU A 384 5.72 -3.72 -7.85
N LEU A 385 6.38 -3.93 -6.69
CA LEU A 385 6.07 -3.25 -5.44
C LEU A 385 6.89 -1.97 -5.26
N THR A 386 8.11 -1.94 -5.78
CA THR A 386 8.95 -0.75 -5.71
C THR A 386 8.47 0.29 -6.72
N LEU A 387 8.02 1.44 -6.23
CA LEU A 387 7.93 2.63 -7.06
C LEU A 387 9.35 2.98 -7.53
N ARG A 388 9.63 2.81 -8.82
CA ARG A 388 10.90 3.28 -9.36
C ARG A 388 10.96 4.80 -9.14
N PRO A 389 11.99 5.33 -8.46
CA PRO A 389 12.21 6.76 -8.43
C PRO A 389 12.27 7.25 -9.86
N ASP A 390 11.62 8.38 -10.16
CA ASP A 390 11.69 8.97 -11.49
C ASP A 390 13.16 9.27 -11.82
N ARG A 391 13.68 8.54 -12.79
CA ARG A 391 15.07 8.67 -13.27
C ARG A 391 15.15 9.53 -14.52
N SER A 392 14.05 10.11 -14.99
CA SER A 392 14.01 10.91 -16.22
C SER A 392 15.04 12.04 -16.18
N ASP A 393 15.08 12.82 -15.09
CA ASP A 393 16.04 13.91 -14.93
C ASP A 393 17.50 13.42 -14.92
N ASN A 394 17.77 12.30 -14.26
CA ASN A 394 19.10 11.69 -14.22
C ASN A 394 19.49 11.14 -15.60
N ALA A 395 18.55 10.53 -16.31
CA ALA A 395 18.77 9.97 -17.64
C ALA A 395 19.04 11.08 -18.66
N ILE A 396 18.28 12.18 -18.64
CA ILE A 396 18.54 13.37 -19.47
C ILE A 396 19.96 13.90 -19.21
N GLN A 397 20.32 14.09 -17.93
CA GLN A 397 21.66 14.57 -17.58
C GLN A 397 22.78 13.62 -18.01
N LEU A 398 22.60 12.30 -17.88
CA LEU A 398 23.59 11.32 -18.29
C LEU A 398 23.70 11.22 -19.82
N TYR A 399 22.58 11.38 -20.54
CA TYR A 399 22.57 11.39 -22.01
C TYR A 399 23.27 12.64 -22.56
N ASP A 400 22.98 13.81 -21.99
CA ASP A 400 23.64 15.07 -22.34
C ASP A 400 25.15 15.03 -22.04
N ARG A 401 25.56 14.26 -21.02
CA ARG A 401 26.96 13.98 -20.68
C ARG A 401 27.59 12.86 -21.50
N MET A 402 26.85 12.25 -22.43
CA MET A 402 27.29 11.14 -23.29
C MET A 402 27.66 9.84 -22.54
N GLU A 403 27.14 9.65 -21.32
CA GLU A 403 27.39 8.45 -20.50
C GLU A 403 26.40 7.32 -20.78
N ILE A 404 25.19 7.65 -21.25
CA ILE A 404 24.16 6.68 -21.66
C ILE A 404 23.71 6.90 -23.10
N ASN A 405 23.25 5.84 -23.75
CA ASN A 405 22.75 5.89 -25.13
C ASN A 405 21.27 6.32 -25.18
N GLY A 406 20.77 6.60 -26.39
CA GLY A 406 19.40 7.07 -26.59
C GLY A 406 18.34 6.03 -26.22
N ASP A 407 18.67 4.74 -26.31
CA ASP A 407 17.76 3.64 -25.96
C ASP A 407 17.54 3.61 -24.43
N ALA A 408 18.61 3.79 -23.65
CA ALA A 408 18.54 3.95 -22.21
C ALA A 408 17.76 5.23 -21.83
N LEU A 409 17.98 6.36 -22.52
CA LEU A 409 17.22 7.59 -22.27
C LEU A 409 15.72 7.38 -22.47
N ARG A 410 15.30 6.82 -23.60
CA ARG A 410 13.88 6.56 -23.90
C ARG A 410 13.24 5.61 -22.88
N ARG A 411 13.94 4.53 -22.52
CA ARG A 411 13.46 3.58 -21.50
C ARG A 411 13.23 4.25 -20.13
N GLU A 412 14.14 5.09 -19.66
CA GLU A 412 14.00 5.73 -18.34
C GLU A 412 13.03 6.91 -18.34
N THR A 413 12.80 7.56 -19.49
CA THR A 413 11.83 8.66 -19.67
C THR A 413 10.43 8.18 -20.10
N GLY A 414 10.27 6.89 -20.40
CA GLY A 414 9.00 6.27 -20.76
C GLY A 414 8.60 6.38 -22.24
N PHE A 415 9.52 6.75 -23.13
CA PHE A 415 9.31 6.73 -24.58
C PHE A 415 9.66 5.37 -25.19
N GLU A 416 8.95 4.99 -26.26
CA GLU A 416 9.17 3.74 -26.96
C GLU A 416 10.18 3.90 -28.10
N ASP A 417 10.70 2.80 -28.64
CA ASP A 417 11.58 2.85 -29.82
C ASP A 417 10.90 3.40 -31.07
N ALA A 418 9.56 3.33 -31.12
CA ALA A 418 8.76 3.98 -32.16
C ALA A 418 8.86 5.52 -32.11
N ASP A 419 9.20 6.10 -30.95
CA ASP A 419 9.37 7.54 -30.77
C ASP A 419 10.79 8.01 -31.18
N LYS A 420 11.67 7.08 -31.58
CA LYS A 420 12.99 7.42 -32.08
C LYS A 420 12.86 8.18 -33.40
N PRO A 421 13.50 9.37 -33.54
CA PRO A 421 13.52 10.07 -34.82
C PRO A 421 14.12 9.19 -35.92
N THR A 422 13.47 9.16 -37.06
CA THR A 422 14.04 8.60 -38.29
C THR A 422 15.25 9.43 -38.74
N ASP A 423 16.09 8.86 -39.60
CA ASP A 423 17.29 9.57 -40.11
C ASP A 423 16.94 10.90 -40.80
N ASP A 424 15.79 10.97 -41.46
CA ASP A 424 15.32 12.19 -42.13
C ASP A 424 14.78 13.22 -41.12
N GLU A 425 14.04 12.78 -40.08
CA GLU A 425 13.64 13.65 -38.98
C GLU A 425 14.85 14.17 -38.19
N LEU A 426 15.89 13.35 -38.03
CA LEU A 426 17.11 13.74 -37.34
C LEU A 426 17.89 14.79 -38.14
N LYS A 427 17.92 14.68 -39.47
CA LYS A 427 18.45 15.74 -40.35
C LYS A 427 17.64 17.03 -40.21
N GLU A 428 16.32 16.96 -40.24
CA GLU A 428 15.47 18.15 -40.04
C GLU A 428 15.70 18.79 -38.67
N GLN A 429 15.79 17.99 -37.61
CA GLN A 429 16.06 18.46 -36.26
C GLN A 429 17.44 19.13 -36.17
N ALA A 430 18.48 18.53 -36.76
CA ALA A 430 19.81 19.13 -36.85
C ALA A 430 19.77 20.49 -37.57
N LEU A 431 19.06 20.59 -38.69
CA LEU A 431 18.86 21.86 -39.39
C LEU A 431 18.12 22.90 -38.53
N LYS A 432 17.05 22.49 -37.82
CA LYS A 432 16.31 23.35 -36.86
C LYS A 432 17.22 23.82 -35.72
N VAL A 433 18.11 22.97 -35.21
CA VAL A 433 19.10 23.34 -34.17
C VAL A 433 20.13 24.33 -34.72
N ILE A 434 20.66 24.10 -35.93
CA ILE A 434 21.60 25.03 -36.60
C ILE A 434 20.95 26.41 -36.77
N ILE A 435 19.69 26.47 -37.23
CA ILE A 435 18.94 27.74 -37.36
C ILE A 435 18.82 28.46 -36.01
N LYS A 436 18.59 27.72 -34.91
CA LYS A 436 18.42 28.31 -33.57
C LYS A 436 19.73 28.74 -32.91
N THR A 437 20.84 28.06 -33.19
CA THR A 437 22.10 28.22 -32.44
C THR A 437 23.17 28.97 -33.21
N LEU A 438 23.17 28.90 -34.54
CA LEU A 438 24.23 29.43 -35.40
C LEU A 438 23.64 30.39 -36.45
N PRO A 439 23.67 31.71 -36.19
CA PRO A 439 23.19 32.71 -37.14
C PRO A 439 23.85 32.62 -38.53
N SER A 440 25.11 32.21 -38.59
CA SER A 440 25.87 32.03 -39.83
C SER A 440 25.45 30.80 -40.64
N GLY A 441 24.94 29.75 -39.98
CA GLY A 441 24.47 28.51 -40.64
C GLY A 441 22.98 28.51 -40.95
N ALA A 442 22.23 29.50 -40.44
CA ALA A 442 20.77 29.55 -40.55
C ALA A 442 20.30 29.65 -42.01
N GLY A 443 20.96 30.43 -42.87
CA GLY A 443 20.54 30.61 -44.28
C GLY A 443 20.64 29.34 -45.12
N SER A 444 21.77 28.64 -45.01
CA SER A 444 21.97 27.35 -45.68
C SER A 444 21.05 26.26 -45.14
N ALA A 445 20.81 26.27 -43.82
CA ALA A 445 19.93 25.28 -43.20
C ALA A 445 18.44 25.51 -43.56
N LEU A 446 17.99 26.76 -43.58
CA LEU A 446 16.63 27.12 -43.98
C LEU A 446 16.36 26.79 -45.45
N SER A 447 17.34 27.06 -46.32
CA SER A 447 17.24 26.75 -47.75
C SER A 447 17.12 25.25 -48.02
N THR A 448 17.83 24.44 -47.22
CA THR A 448 17.78 22.97 -47.31
C THR A 448 16.46 22.41 -46.78
N LEU A 449 15.87 23.03 -45.76
CA LEU A 449 14.63 22.58 -45.13
C LEU A 449 13.38 22.99 -45.93
N ILE A 450 13.39 24.16 -46.57
CA ILE A 450 12.27 24.69 -47.37
C ILE A 450 12.36 24.20 -48.83
N GLY A 451 13.53 23.74 -49.28
CA GLY A 451 13.77 23.33 -50.67
C GLY A 451 13.87 24.50 -51.65
N GLU A 452 13.85 25.74 -51.15
CA GLU A 452 14.00 26.97 -51.92
C GLU A 452 15.19 27.78 -51.37
N PRO A 453 15.97 28.46 -52.22
CA PRO A 453 17.05 29.32 -51.75
C PRO A 453 16.47 30.50 -50.98
N VAL A 454 16.71 30.54 -49.66
CA VAL A 454 16.35 31.68 -48.82
C VAL A 454 17.56 32.56 -48.62
N GLU A 455 17.58 33.69 -49.31
CA GLU A 455 18.52 34.77 -49.02
C GLU A 455 18.13 35.45 -47.71
N ILE A 456 18.80 35.06 -46.63
CA ILE A 456 18.75 35.81 -45.39
C ILE A 456 19.59 37.07 -45.59
N GLN A 457 18.95 38.21 -45.85
CA GLN A 457 19.63 39.49 -45.77
C GLN A 457 19.95 39.76 -44.30
N PRO A 458 21.23 39.80 -43.89
CA PRO A 458 21.56 40.27 -42.56
C PRO A 458 21.11 41.72 -42.50
N VAL A 459 20.07 42.00 -41.71
CA VAL A 459 19.74 43.38 -41.36
C VAL A 459 20.96 43.89 -40.61
N ALA A 460 21.74 44.76 -41.25
CA ALA A 460 22.84 45.45 -40.59
C ALA A 460 22.25 46.06 -39.32
N ALA A 461 22.81 45.71 -38.17
CA ALA A 461 22.42 46.30 -36.90
C ALA A 461 22.37 47.81 -37.10
N GLN A 462 21.18 48.40 -37.00
CA GLN A 462 21.05 49.85 -37.10
C GLN A 462 21.97 50.45 -36.04
N ALA A 463 22.98 51.20 -36.49
CA ALA A 463 23.80 51.98 -35.59
C ALA A 463 22.86 52.84 -34.73
N PRO A 464 22.96 52.82 -33.40
CA PRO A 464 22.03 53.54 -32.53
C PRO A 464 22.20 55.05 -32.74
N GLY A 465 21.39 55.61 -33.63
CA GLY A 465 21.38 57.02 -34.01
C GLY A 465 20.03 57.66 -33.70
N GLN A 466 19.95 58.24 -32.50
CA GLN A 466 19.06 59.33 -32.06
C GLN A 466 17.53 59.14 -32.20
N ALA A 467 16.96 58.57 -31.13
CA ALA A 467 15.60 58.87 -30.68
C ALA A 467 15.68 59.61 -29.32
N PRO A 468 14.69 60.45 -28.97
CA PRO A 468 14.85 61.61 -28.07
C PRO A 468 15.11 61.23 -26.61
N ARG A 469 15.86 62.10 -25.93
CA ARG A 469 16.17 62.04 -24.49
C ARG A 469 14.91 61.85 -23.66
N GLY A 470 14.72 60.65 -23.13
CA GLY A 470 13.65 60.32 -22.19
C GLY A 470 14.10 59.20 -21.26
N ARG A 471 14.63 59.61 -20.09
CA ARG A 471 14.87 58.84 -18.86
C ARG A 471 15.74 57.57 -18.97
N ALA A 472 16.92 57.65 -18.35
CA ALA A 472 17.88 56.56 -18.22
C ALA A 472 17.22 55.26 -17.67
N PRO A 473 17.55 54.09 -18.22
CA PRO A 473 17.29 52.82 -17.54
C PRO A 473 18.17 52.76 -16.30
N GLU A 474 17.53 52.45 -15.17
CA GLU A 474 18.16 52.16 -13.88
C GLU A 474 19.05 50.91 -14.03
N PRO A 475 20.24 50.86 -13.41
CA PRO A 475 21.16 49.72 -13.58
C PRO A 475 20.52 48.44 -13.03
N GLU A 476 20.54 47.38 -13.84
CA GLU A 476 20.26 46.02 -13.40
C GLU A 476 21.18 45.65 -12.23
N PRO A 477 20.64 45.14 -11.11
CA PRO A 477 21.49 44.67 -10.02
C PRO A 477 22.28 43.45 -10.49
N GLU A 478 23.57 43.43 -10.16
CA GLU A 478 24.46 42.28 -10.35
C GLU A 478 23.82 40.99 -9.83
N PRO A 479 24.10 39.83 -10.46
CA PRO A 479 23.62 38.56 -9.93
C PRO A 479 24.29 38.35 -8.57
N ALA A 480 23.48 38.39 -7.51
CA ALA A 480 23.93 37.98 -6.19
C ALA A 480 24.51 36.58 -6.30
N GLU A 481 25.80 36.44 -5.95
CA GLU A 481 26.43 35.16 -5.71
C GLU A 481 25.52 34.38 -4.76
N ARG A 482 24.89 33.31 -5.27
CA ARG A 482 24.24 32.32 -4.43
C ARG A 482 25.35 31.60 -3.67
N GLY A 483 25.70 32.16 -2.51
CA GLY A 483 26.38 31.40 -1.47
C GLY A 483 25.62 30.09 -1.29
N ALA A 484 26.35 28.98 -1.33
CA ALA A 484 25.82 27.67 -0.98
C ALA A 484 25.04 27.78 0.33
N PRO A 485 23.87 27.13 0.47
CA PRO A 485 23.18 27.13 1.74
C PRO A 485 24.13 26.54 2.78
N ALA A 486 24.45 27.34 3.80
CA ALA A 486 25.16 26.87 4.97
C ALA A 486 24.39 25.65 5.50
N THR A 487 25.08 24.52 5.61
CA THR A 487 24.57 23.35 6.30
C THR A 487 24.29 23.75 7.74
N SER A 488 23.01 24.00 8.05
CA SER A 488 22.58 24.22 9.43
C SER A 488 22.99 22.99 10.24
N ALA A 489 23.90 23.18 11.19
CA ALA A 489 24.36 22.17 12.13
C ALA A 489 23.33 21.93 13.26
N ASP A 490 22.04 21.99 12.95
CA ASP A 490 20.97 21.64 13.86
C ASP A 490 20.27 20.40 13.30
N GLY A 491 20.26 19.33 14.11
CA GLY A 491 19.51 18.11 13.79
C GLY A 491 18.02 18.41 13.56
N PRO A 492 17.26 17.42 13.06
CA PRO A 492 15.83 17.60 12.81
C PRO A 492 15.14 18.17 14.06
N PRO A 493 14.26 19.18 13.95
CA PRO A 493 13.61 19.76 15.12
C PRO A 493 12.93 18.66 15.93
N GLY A 494 13.13 18.69 17.25
CA GLY A 494 12.55 17.72 18.19
C GLY A 494 11.02 17.69 18.08
N GLN A 495 10.40 16.60 18.56
CA GLN A 495 8.95 16.40 18.48
C GLN A 495 8.15 17.59 19.02
N GLU A 496 8.59 18.21 20.12
CA GLU A 496 7.95 19.39 20.71
C GLU A 496 8.00 20.61 19.78
N ALA A 497 9.14 20.87 19.12
CA ALA A 497 9.28 21.96 18.16
C ALA A 497 8.42 21.74 16.91
N ARG A 498 8.26 20.48 16.47
CA ARG A 498 7.35 20.13 15.36
C ARG A 498 5.88 20.30 15.75
N GLN A 499 5.50 19.89 16.95
CA GLN A 499 4.14 20.07 17.48
C GLN A 499 3.80 21.55 17.65
N ALA A 500 4.72 22.36 18.19
CA ALA A 500 4.56 23.80 18.29
C ALA A 500 4.42 24.47 16.91
N ALA A 501 5.22 24.07 15.93
CA ALA A 501 5.12 24.57 14.55
C ALA A 501 3.80 24.15 13.87
N ALA A 502 3.31 22.94 14.14
CA ALA A 502 2.01 22.46 13.65
C ALA A 502 0.84 23.22 14.28
N ALA A 503 0.87 23.44 15.60
CA ALA A 503 -0.12 24.24 16.32
C ALA A 503 -0.16 25.70 15.82
N ALA A 504 1.00 26.33 15.65
CA ALA A 504 1.11 27.67 15.09
C ALA A 504 0.59 27.76 13.63
N ARG A 505 0.79 26.69 12.84
CA ARG A 505 0.25 26.60 11.48
C ARG A 505 -1.28 26.46 11.50
N GLN A 506 -1.82 25.65 12.40
CA GLN A 506 -3.26 25.44 12.54
C GLN A 506 -3.96 26.72 13.00
N GLU A 507 -3.44 27.40 14.01
CA GLU A 507 -3.97 28.67 14.50
C GLU A 507 -3.98 29.74 13.40
N ARG A 508 -2.90 29.81 12.63
CA ARG A 508 -2.81 30.71 11.48
C ARG A 508 -3.82 30.39 10.40
N MET A 509 -4.04 29.11 10.09
CA MET A 509 -5.04 28.69 9.09
C MET A 509 -6.45 29.10 9.52
N VAL A 510 -6.77 29.00 10.81
CA VAL A 510 -8.04 29.49 11.38
C VAL A 510 -8.17 31.01 11.22
N GLN A 511 -7.11 31.77 11.54
CA GLN A 511 -7.11 33.23 11.35
C GLN A 511 -7.25 33.62 9.87
N GLN A 512 -6.59 32.90 8.95
CA GLN A 512 -6.71 33.11 7.52
C GLN A 512 -8.12 32.76 7.01
N ALA A 513 -8.77 31.73 7.55
CA ALA A 513 -10.14 31.35 7.19
C ALA A 513 -11.18 32.39 7.64
N GLN A 514 -10.94 33.05 8.78
CA GLN A 514 -11.82 34.08 9.33
C GLN A 514 -11.60 35.47 8.70
N ALA A 515 -10.42 35.71 8.13
CA ALA A 515 -10.10 36.98 7.49
C ALA A 515 -10.87 37.17 6.17
N LEU A 516 -11.31 38.40 5.91
CA LEU A 516 -12.02 38.74 4.68
C LEU A 516 -11.12 38.58 3.46
N HIS A 517 -11.56 37.78 2.49
CA HIS A 517 -10.96 37.60 1.18
C HIS A 517 -11.90 38.11 0.10
N ALA A 518 -11.35 38.51 -1.05
CA ALA A 518 -12.14 39.06 -2.15
C ALA A 518 -11.76 38.41 -3.48
N VAL A 519 -12.68 38.42 -4.45
CA VAL A 519 -12.40 38.08 -5.85
C VAL A 519 -12.76 39.24 -6.73
N ARG A 520 -11.86 39.59 -7.63
CA ARG A 520 -12.07 40.63 -8.63
C ARG A 520 -12.36 40.00 -9.98
N PHE A 521 -13.50 40.37 -10.56
CA PHE A 521 -13.87 40.04 -11.93
C PHE A 521 -13.71 41.27 -12.81
N ALA A 522 -12.85 41.20 -13.82
CA ALA A 522 -12.67 42.23 -14.83
C ALA A 522 -13.00 41.69 -16.23
N THR A 523 -13.64 42.51 -17.05
CA THR A 523 -14.01 42.16 -18.43
C THR A 523 -12.77 41.75 -19.22
N GLY A 524 -12.80 40.56 -19.85
CA GLY A 524 -11.68 40.05 -20.65
C GLY A 524 -10.46 39.55 -19.86
N ARG A 525 -10.49 39.50 -18.52
CA ARG A 525 -9.40 38.95 -17.68
C ARG A 525 -9.86 37.74 -16.87
N PRO A 526 -8.95 36.83 -16.48
CA PRO A 526 -9.27 35.76 -15.55
C PRO A 526 -9.63 36.35 -14.16
N PRO A 527 -10.49 35.68 -13.39
CA PRO A 527 -10.83 36.11 -12.04
C PRO A 527 -9.60 36.06 -11.14
N GLU A 528 -9.49 37.03 -10.25
CA GLU A 528 -8.31 37.23 -9.41
C GLU A 528 -8.68 37.15 -7.94
N LEU A 529 -8.04 36.24 -7.20
CA LEU A 529 -8.21 36.10 -5.76
C LEU A 529 -7.32 37.12 -5.04
N LEU A 530 -7.95 37.95 -4.20
CA LEU A 530 -7.34 38.98 -3.39
C LEU A 530 -7.28 38.54 -1.92
N HIS A 531 -6.08 38.60 -1.36
CA HIS A 531 -5.76 38.22 -0.01
C HIS A 531 -5.48 39.44 0.86
N PRO A 532 -5.94 39.46 2.12
CA PRO A 532 -5.56 40.50 3.08
C PRO A 532 -4.09 40.35 3.49
N ALA A 533 -3.48 41.42 4.00
CA ALA A 533 -2.07 41.46 4.38
C ALA A 533 -1.61 40.32 5.32
N LEU A 534 -2.53 39.80 6.15
CA LEU A 534 -2.31 38.63 7.03
C LEU A 534 -1.79 37.40 6.26
N CYS A 535 -2.18 37.24 5.00
CA CYS A 535 -1.79 36.11 4.17
C CYS A 535 -0.44 36.30 3.46
N SER A 536 0.21 37.46 3.54
CA SER A 536 1.37 37.81 2.71
C SER A 536 2.56 36.84 2.82
N GLN A 537 2.89 36.39 4.03
CA GLN A 537 4.01 35.47 4.27
C GLN A 537 3.67 34.00 3.95
N HIS A 538 2.38 33.66 3.92
CA HIS A 538 1.89 32.27 3.83
C HIS A 538 0.61 32.18 2.99
N ALA A 539 0.63 32.81 1.82
CA ALA A 539 -0.55 32.90 0.97
C ALA A 539 -0.95 31.52 0.44
N TRP A 540 0.03 30.69 0.08
CA TRP A 540 -0.22 29.37 -0.49
C TRP A 540 -0.73 28.32 0.51
N SER A 541 -0.62 28.57 1.81
CA SER A 541 -1.27 27.74 2.84
C SER A 541 -2.66 28.25 3.23
N CYS A 542 -3.13 29.36 2.63
CA CYS A 542 -4.44 29.91 2.91
C CYS A 542 -5.54 28.97 2.34
N PRO A 543 -6.58 28.66 3.12
CA PRO A 543 -7.71 27.84 2.65
C PRO A 543 -8.37 28.38 1.37
N PHE A 544 -8.44 29.71 1.21
CA PHE A 544 -8.99 30.33 0.02
C PHE A 544 -8.13 30.09 -1.23
N THR A 545 -6.81 30.04 -1.10
CA THR A 545 -5.90 29.77 -2.23
C THR A 545 -6.02 28.31 -2.69
N HIS A 546 -6.15 27.37 -1.75
CA HIS A 546 -6.43 25.97 -2.07
C HIS A 546 -7.80 25.79 -2.71
N ALA A 547 -8.85 26.41 -2.16
CA ALA A 547 -10.20 26.30 -2.69
C ALA A 547 -10.35 26.98 -4.08
N ALA A 548 -9.53 27.98 -4.40
CA ALA A 548 -9.55 28.70 -5.66
C ALA A 548 -8.86 27.99 -6.84
N LEU A 549 -8.43 26.72 -6.70
CA LEU A 549 -7.86 25.90 -7.80
C LEU A 549 -8.73 25.89 -9.06
N LYS A 550 -10.06 25.98 -8.90
CA LYS A 550 -11.06 25.99 -9.98
C LYS A 550 -11.77 27.34 -10.12
N LEU A 551 -11.17 28.44 -9.65
CA LEU A 551 -11.79 29.77 -9.69
C LEU A 551 -12.19 30.18 -11.13
N HIS A 552 -11.39 29.79 -12.12
CA HIS A 552 -11.64 30.07 -13.54
C HIS A 552 -12.84 29.32 -14.12
N SER A 553 -13.25 28.19 -13.51
CA SER A 553 -14.40 27.38 -13.95
C SER A 553 -15.70 27.72 -13.22
N LEU A 554 -15.67 28.65 -12.26
CA LEU A 554 -16.89 29.11 -11.59
C LEU A 554 -17.70 30.03 -12.51
N PRO A 555 -19.04 29.98 -12.44
CA PRO A 555 -19.90 30.86 -13.23
C PRO A 555 -19.57 32.32 -12.89
N ARG A 556 -19.23 33.10 -13.92
CA ARG A 556 -18.91 34.52 -13.75
C ARG A 556 -20.17 35.28 -13.34
N PRO A 557 -20.09 36.13 -12.30
CA PRO A 557 -21.16 37.07 -12.00
C PRO A 557 -21.42 37.97 -13.22
N GLY A 558 -22.68 38.31 -13.49
CA GLY A 558 -23.06 39.12 -14.65
C GLY A 558 -22.54 40.57 -14.64
N ALA A 559 -21.91 41.02 -13.54
CA ALA A 559 -21.29 42.34 -13.42
C ALA A 559 -19.79 42.21 -13.09
N SER A 560 -18.99 43.10 -13.67
CA SER A 560 -17.57 43.25 -13.29
C SER A 560 -17.45 44.04 -11.99
N GLY A 561 -16.57 43.60 -11.09
CA GLY A 561 -16.38 44.25 -9.80
C GLY A 561 -15.71 43.33 -8.77
N VAL A 562 -15.66 43.80 -7.53
CA VAL A 562 -15.12 43.06 -6.39
C VAL A 562 -16.27 42.34 -5.66
N TYR A 563 -16.05 41.06 -5.37
CA TYR A 563 -16.97 40.19 -4.68
C TYR A 563 -16.30 39.62 -3.43
N GLU A 564 -17.09 39.35 -2.40
CA GLU A 564 -16.58 38.59 -1.25
C GLU A 564 -16.23 37.16 -1.67
N ALA A 565 -15.09 36.65 -1.22
CA ALA A 565 -14.76 35.23 -1.31
C ALA A 565 -15.31 34.52 -0.07
N ARG A 566 -16.04 33.41 -0.25
CA ARG A 566 -16.56 32.61 0.87
C ARG A 566 -16.20 31.14 0.69
N LEU A 567 -16.00 30.45 1.81
CA LEU A 567 -15.93 28.98 1.86
C LEU A 567 -17.24 28.46 2.43
N ASP A 568 -17.80 27.42 1.80
CA ASP A 568 -18.95 26.71 2.36
C ASP A 568 -18.54 25.80 3.53
N ALA A 569 -19.51 25.12 4.15
CA ALA A 569 -19.27 24.20 5.26
C ALA A 569 -18.35 23.02 4.92
N PHE A 570 -18.09 22.78 3.64
CA PHE A 570 -17.20 21.74 3.12
C PHE A 570 -15.88 22.31 2.56
N GLY A 571 -15.59 23.59 2.81
CA GLY A 571 -14.37 24.25 2.36
C GLY A 571 -14.31 24.57 0.87
N ARG A 572 -15.44 24.51 0.15
CA ARG A 572 -15.49 24.83 -1.29
C ARG A 572 -15.66 26.32 -1.50
N PHE A 573 -15.00 26.82 -2.55
CA PHE A 573 -15.04 28.23 -2.91
C PHE A 573 -16.40 28.63 -3.48
N THR A 574 -16.99 29.69 -2.91
CA THR A 574 -18.23 30.31 -3.39
C THR A 574 -18.08 31.82 -3.50
N ILE A 575 -18.76 32.41 -4.49
CA ILE A 575 -18.76 33.85 -4.71
C ILE A 575 -19.86 34.47 -3.84
N GLY A 576 -19.46 35.35 -2.94
CA GLY A 576 -20.36 36.08 -2.05
C GLY A 576 -20.97 37.32 -2.70
N LYS A 577 -21.37 38.29 -1.88
CA LYS A 577 -22.08 39.50 -2.33
C LYS A 577 -21.16 40.39 -3.17
N HIS A 578 -21.72 40.99 -4.23
CA HIS A 578 -21.07 42.07 -4.97
C HIS A 578 -20.87 43.27 -4.04
N SER A 579 -19.62 43.70 -3.84
CA SER A 579 -19.27 44.78 -2.93
C SER A 579 -18.29 45.75 -3.60
N PRO A 580 -18.80 46.64 -4.47
CA PRO A 580 -17.97 47.56 -5.25
C PRO A 580 -17.27 48.63 -4.40
N LEU A 581 -17.70 48.82 -3.15
CA LEU A 581 -17.11 49.76 -2.18
C LEU A 581 -16.19 49.08 -1.17
N MET A 582 -15.86 47.79 -1.35
CA MET A 582 -14.93 47.09 -0.47
C MET A 582 -13.53 47.69 -0.62
N ASP A 583 -12.96 48.18 0.48
CA ASP A 583 -11.58 48.67 0.49
C ASP A 583 -10.60 47.50 0.38
N VAL A 584 -10.10 47.29 -0.84
CA VAL A 584 -9.10 46.28 -1.17
C VAL A 584 -7.71 46.87 -1.40
N SER A 585 -7.48 48.12 -0.99
CA SER A 585 -6.19 48.82 -1.21
C SER A 585 -5.00 48.14 -0.52
N GLY A 586 -5.23 47.46 0.61
CA GLY A 586 -4.24 46.68 1.34
C GLY A 586 -4.17 45.19 0.97
N PHE A 587 -4.88 44.76 -0.07
CA PHE A 587 -4.93 43.35 -0.49
C PHE A 587 -3.92 43.08 -1.58
N PHE A 588 -3.36 41.87 -1.61
CA PHE A 588 -2.46 41.41 -2.67
C PHE A 588 -3.07 40.21 -3.39
N SER A 589 -2.61 39.97 -4.62
CA SER A 589 -3.14 38.91 -5.48
C SER A 589 -2.23 37.70 -5.53
N THR A 590 -2.83 36.51 -5.55
CA THR A 590 -2.13 35.27 -5.94
C THR A 590 -2.72 34.75 -7.24
N THR A 591 -1.97 34.87 -8.34
CA THR A 591 -2.32 34.22 -9.61
C THR A 591 -1.37 33.04 -9.85
N ARG A 592 -1.93 31.83 -10.01
CA ARG A 592 -1.19 30.69 -10.54
C ARG A 592 -1.18 30.82 -12.06
N SER A 593 -0.01 30.92 -12.69
CA SER A 593 0.10 30.77 -14.14
C SER A 593 -0.20 29.33 -14.53
N SER A 594 -0.67 29.10 -15.77
CA SER A 594 -0.97 27.76 -16.30
C SER A 594 0.23 26.80 -16.38
N HIS A 595 1.43 27.25 -16.02
CA HIS A 595 2.69 26.50 -16.11
C HIS A 595 3.34 26.21 -14.75
N GLY A 596 2.57 26.19 -13.65
CA GLY A 596 3.04 25.68 -12.36
C GLY A 596 4.09 26.51 -11.61
N HIS A 597 4.70 27.53 -12.23
CA HIS A 597 5.60 28.49 -11.57
C HIS A 597 4.90 29.82 -11.25
N ALA A 598 5.19 30.36 -10.05
CA ALA A 598 4.50 31.50 -9.45
C ALA A 598 5.38 32.76 -9.41
N HIS A 599 4.81 33.91 -9.76
CA HIS A 599 5.36 35.24 -9.47
C HIS A 599 4.36 36.02 -8.61
N SER A 600 4.84 36.70 -7.56
CA SER A 600 4.05 37.69 -6.83
C SER A 600 4.06 39.01 -7.60
N ARG A 601 2.90 39.54 -7.97
CA ARG A 601 2.76 40.95 -8.41
C ARG A 601 2.16 41.74 -7.25
N ARG A 602 2.88 42.78 -6.80
CA ARG A 602 2.33 43.80 -5.91
C ARG A 602 1.41 44.72 -6.68
#